data_AF-A0A7X0DMP9-F1
#
_entry.id   AF-A0A7X0DMP9-F1
#
_cell.length_a   1.000
_cell.length_b   1.000
_cell.length_c   1.000
_cell.angle_alpha   90.00
_cell.angle_beta   90.00
_cell.angle_gamma   90.00
#
_symmetry.space_group_name_H-M   'P 1'
#
loop_
_entity.id
_entity.type
_entity.pdbx_description
1 polymer ?
#
loop_
_entity_poly.entity_id
_entity_poly.type
_entity_poly.pdbx_seq_one_letter_code
_entity_poly.pdbx_strand_id
1 'polypeptide(L)'
;MNDILKRGRPRPLTGDGGTEQTVDVSLSDLLGPDPDVPVPPPTTVAQVRVAMREVAAVILQARRALNADRMPNLHEMDQVVRRACRIAQDLPVEYRHEAANDLETVLYDLDVLTVDLTTRFGGLALRPEASDACAPPEVPLADDGLLEAFSAPDPALLLPVTDGGEGPPRSTDPYRRQPLRRPPVTSDEV
;
A
#
# COMPACT_ATOMS: atom_id res chain seq x y z
N MET A 1 65.87 11.93 -19.95
CA MET A 1 65.79 11.69 -18.49
C MET A 1 64.32 11.42 -18.18
N ASN A 2 63.76 10.24 -17.92
CA ASN A 2 64.10 8.81 -17.84
C ASN A 2 62.78 8.10 -18.26
N ASP A 3 62.71 7.12 -19.16
CA ASP A 3 63.18 5.72 -19.13
C ASP A 3 62.65 4.84 -17.96
N ILE A 4 62.39 3.57 -18.31
CA ILE A 4 62.03 2.40 -17.47
C ILE A 4 60.51 2.18 -17.28
N LEU A 5 59.79 1.51 -18.20
CA LEU A 5 59.80 0.06 -18.43
C LEU A 5 59.83 -0.78 -17.13
N LYS A 6 58.67 -1.07 -16.55
CA LYS A 6 58.48 -2.32 -15.78
C LYS A 6 57.64 -3.31 -16.59
N ARG A 7 58.37 -4.09 -17.38
CA ARG A 7 57.97 -5.39 -17.94
C ARG A 7 57.66 -6.39 -16.80
N GLY A 8 56.76 -7.33 -17.10
CA GLY A 8 56.73 -8.68 -16.53
C GLY A 8 55.59 -8.90 -15.54
N ARG A 9 54.60 -9.75 -15.79
CA ARG A 9 54.67 -11.05 -16.47
C ARG A 9 53.38 -11.36 -17.24
N PRO A 10 53.47 -11.96 -18.43
CA PRO A 10 52.34 -12.71 -18.99
C PRO A 10 52.08 -13.93 -18.12
N ARG A 11 50.82 -14.14 -17.71
CA ARG A 11 50.41 -15.38 -17.05
C ARG A 11 50.53 -16.54 -18.06
N PRO A 12 51.06 -17.70 -17.64
CA PRO A 12 51.15 -18.88 -18.49
C PRO A 12 49.75 -19.39 -18.82
N LEU A 13 49.48 -19.52 -20.13
CA LEU A 13 48.44 -20.39 -20.67
C LEU A 13 49.01 -21.80 -20.64
N THR A 14 48.60 -22.64 -19.70
CA THR A 14 48.94 -24.07 -19.73
C THR A 14 47.89 -24.89 -18.98
N GLY A 15 47.41 -25.95 -19.63
CA GLY A 15 46.49 -26.96 -19.11
C GLY A 15 45.08 -26.70 -19.60
N ASP A 16 44.71 -27.10 -20.82
CA ASP A 16 44.49 -28.52 -21.17
C ASP A 16 43.64 -29.22 -20.11
N GLY A 17 42.34 -29.06 -20.30
CA GLY A 17 41.29 -29.80 -19.64
C GLY A 17 40.20 -29.94 -20.69
N GLY A 18 40.42 -30.88 -21.61
CA GLY A 18 39.40 -31.34 -22.53
C GLY A 18 38.21 -31.87 -21.73
N THR A 19 37.26 -31.00 -21.45
CA THR A 19 35.86 -31.41 -21.46
C THR A 19 35.44 -31.29 -22.90
N GLU A 20 35.33 -32.44 -23.55
CA GLU A 20 34.41 -32.67 -24.65
C GLU A 20 33.07 -32.04 -24.25
N GLN A 21 32.89 -30.76 -24.56
CA GLN A 21 31.57 -30.17 -24.68
C GLN A 21 31.02 -30.80 -25.95
N THR A 22 30.50 -32.02 -25.80
CA THR A 22 29.29 -32.40 -26.50
C THR A 22 28.33 -31.25 -26.27
N VAL A 23 28.31 -30.34 -27.24
CA VAL A 23 27.18 -29.46 -27.49
C VAL A 23 26.04 -30.43 -27.76
N ASP A 24 25.41 -30.86 -26.67
CA ASP A 24 24.06 -31.40 -26.67
C ASP A 24 23.22 -30.20 -27.13
N VAL A 25 23.22 -29.99 -28.45
CA VAL A 25 22.25 -29.12 -29.12
C VAL A 25 20.93 -29.81 -28.84
N SER A 26 20.30 -29.41 -27.74
CA SER A 26 19.02 -29.93 -27.32
C SER A 26 18.10 -29.81 -28.52
N LEU A 27 17.55 -30.93 -29.01
CA LEU A 27 16.64 -30.95 -30.16
C LEU A 27 15.43 -30.02 -29.98
N SER A 28 15.18 -29.59 -28.74
CA SER A 28 14.23 -28.55 -28.32
C SER A 28 14.50 -27.16 -28.93
N ASP A 29 15.72 -26.83 -29.34
CA ASP A 29 16.06 -25.55 -30.02
C ASP A 29 15.87 -25.64 -31.54
N LEU A 30 15.77 -26.84 -32.11
CA LEU A 30 15.58 -27.06 -33.56
C LEU A 30 14.11 -27.24 -33.96
N LEU A 31 13.25 -27.58 -33.00
CA LEU A 31 11.80 -27.53 -33.11
C LEU A 31 11.38 -26.12 -32.69
N GLY A 32 11.18 -25.22 -33.66
CA GLY A 32 10.64 -23.88 -33.40
C GLY A 32 9.40 -23.93 -32.50
N PRO A 33 9.06 -22.82 -31.83
CA PRO A 33 7.99 -22.77 -30.83
C PRO A 33 6.76 -23.50 -31.34
N ASP A 34 6.31 -24.50 -30.58
CA ASP A 34 5.16 -25.35 -30.88
C ASP A 34 3.99 -24.45 -31.36
N PRO A 35 3.48 -24.60 -32.60
CA PRO A 35 2.49 -23.69 -33.17
C PRO A 35 1.14 -23.74 -32.44
N ASP A 36 0.96 -24.67 -31.51
CA ASP A 36 -0.24 -24.88 -30.71
C ASP A 36 -0.19 -24.26 -29.30
N VAL A 37 0.82 -23.47 -28.95
CA VAL A 37 0.79 -22.69 -27.69
C VAL A 37 -0.08 -21.44 -27.90
N PRO A 38 -1.28 -21.34 -27.31
CA PRO A 38 -2.12 -20.17 -27.47
C PRO A 38 -1.43 -18.96 -26.85
N VAL A 39 -1.09 -17.98 -27.69
CA VAL A 39 -0.56 -16.69 -27.24
C VAL A 39 -1.64 -16.02 -26.37
N PRO A 40 -1.33 -15.62 -25.13
CA PRO A 40 -2.30 -14.96 -24.27
C PRO A 40 -2.79 -13.67 -24.94
N PRO A 41 -4.09 -13.34 -24.85
CA PRO A 41 -4.64 -12.16 -25.47
C PRO A 41 -3.96 -10.90 -24.90
N PRO A 42 -3.74 -9.86 -25.72
CA PRO A 42 -3.08 -8.64 -25.27
C PRO A 42 -3.89 -7.96 -24.17
N THR A 43 -3.19 -7.39 -23.20
CA THR A 43 -3.80 -6.65 -22.10
C THR A 43 -4.55 -5.44 -22.63
N THR A 44 -5.74 -5.19 -22.09
CA THR A 44 -6.61 -4.09 -22.53
C THR A 44 -6.73 -2.99 -21.49
N VAL A 45 -7.06 -1.77 -21.93
CA VAL A 45 -7.35 -0.63 -21.03
C VAL A 45 -8.47 -0.97 -20.04
N ALA A 46 -9.46 -1.75 -20.47
CA ALA A 46 -10.55 -2.21 -19.60
C ALA A 46 -10.05 -3.06 -18.42
N GLN A 47 -9.09 -3.96 -18.67
CA GLN A 47 -8.48 -4.77 -17.60
C GLN A 47 -7.69 -3.90 -16.62
N VAL A 48 -6.93 -2.93 -17.13
CA VAL A 48 -6.23 -1.95 -16.27
C VAL A 48 -7.22 -1.18 -15.41
N ARG A 49 -8.31 -0.67 -15.99
CA ARG A 49 -9.35 0.04 -15.24
C ARG A 49 -10.02 -0.82 -14.17
N VAL A 50 -10.28 -2.09 -14.46
CA VAL A 50 -10.82 -3.03 -13.45
C VAL A 50 -9.81 -3.20 -12.32
N ALA A 51 -8.53 -3.41 -12.63
CA ALA A 51 -7.49 -3.54 -11.62
C ALA A 51 -7.32 -2.26 -10.77
N MET A 52 -7.39 -1.07 -11.38
CA MET A 52 -7.32 0.20 -10.64
C MET A 52 -8.54 0.40 -9.73
N ARG A 53 -9.74 -0.06 -10.14
CA ARG A 53 -10.93 -0.05 -9.28
C ARG A 53 -10.79 -1.00 -8.09
N GLU A 54 -10.16 -2.16 -8.28
CA GLU A 54 -9.84 -3.08 -7.18
C GLU A 54 -8.91 -2.40 -6.16
N VAL A 55 -7.86 -1.73 -6.63
CA VAL A 55 -6.96 -0.96 -5.75
C VAL A 55 -7.72 0.13 -5.00
N ALA A 56 -8.55 0.92 -5.68
CA ALA A 56 -9.35 1.96 -5.04
C ALA A 56 -10.30 1.41 -3.95
N ALA A 57 -10.88 0.23 -4.17
CA ALA A 57 -11.73 -0.43 -3.18
C ALA A 57 -10.94 -0.83 -1.92
N VAL A 58 -9.73 -1.36 -2.09
CA VAL A 58 -8.85 -1.72 -0.96
C VAL A 58 -8.39 -0.47 -0.20
N ILE A 59 -8.04 0.62 -0.89
CA ILE A 59 -7.71 1.90 -0.26
C ILE A 59 -8.90 2.42 0.57
N LEU A 60 -10.12 2.34 0.04
CA LEU A 60 -11.32 2.76 0.77
C LEU A 60 -11.53 1.90 2.03
N GLN A 61 -11.32 0.60 1.94
CA GLN A 61 -11.38 -0.30 3.09
C GLN A 61 -10.30 0.03 4.12
N ALA A 62 -9.08 0.34 3.68
CA ALA A 62 -8.00 0.77 4.54
C ALA A 62 -8.36 2.07 5.28
N ARG A 63 -8.87 3.09 4.56
CA ARG A 63 -9.37 4.33 5.17
C ARG A 63 -10.48 4.09 6.19
N ARG A 64 -11.39 3.13 5.95
CA ARG A 64 -12.42 2.74 6.93
C ARG A 64 -11.81 2.10 8.17
N ALA A 65 -10.80 1.24 8.03
CA ALA A 65 -10.08 0.67 9.16
C ALA A 65 -9.37 1.75 9.98
N LEU A 66 -8.72 2.70 9.31
CA LEU A 66 -8.10 3.87 9.94
C LEU A 66 -9.13 4.68 10.73
N ASN A 67 -10.29 4.97 10.15
CA ASN A 67 -11.35 5.70 10.85
C ASN A 67 -11.92 4.95 12.06
N ALA A 68 -11.72 3.63 12.14
CA ALA A 68 -12.06 2.81 13.29
C ALA A 68 -10.85 2.58 14.23
N ASP A 69 -9.76 3.32 14.06
CA ASP A 69 -8.50 3.21 14.80
C ASP A 69 -7.88 1.80 14.77
N ARG A 70 -8.10 1.07 13.67
CA ARG A 70 -7.50 -0.25 13.41
C ARG A 70 -6.44 -0.16 12.33
N MET A 71 -5.37 -0.94 12.49
CA MET A 71 -4.34 -1.10 11.47
C MET A 71 -4.96 -1.86 10.27
N PRO A 72 -4.92 -1.30 9.03
CA PRO A 72 -5.39 -2.01 7.86
C PRO A 72 -4.40 -3.13 7.46
N ASN A 73 -4.92 -4.17 6.79
CA ASN A 73 -4.09 -5.26 6.27
C ASN A 73 -3.23 -4.77 5.09
N LEU A 74 -1.99 -4.41 5.38
CA LEU A 74 -1.03 -3.89 4.39
C LEU A 74 -0.57 -4.97 3.41
N HIS A 75 -0.58 -6.25 3.82
CA HIS A 75 -0.14 -7.35 2.97
C HIS A 75 -1.08 -7.57 1.79
N GLU A 76 -2.39 -7.63 2.06
CA GLU A 76 -3.41 -7.75 1.01
C GLU A 76 -3.38 -6.56 0.04
N MET A 77 -3.20 -5.35 0.58
CA MET A 77 -3.07 -4.14 -0.24
C MET A 77 -1.84 -4.18 -1.15
N ASP A 78 -0.67 -4.57 -0.65
CA ASP A 78 0.55 -4.69 -1.47
C ASP A 78 0.37 -5.71 -2.61
N GLN A 79 -0.28 -6.85 -2.34
CA GLN A 79 -0.57 -7.85 -3.39
C GLN A 79 -1.44 -7.28 -4.50
N VAL A 80 -2.53 -6.59 -4.14
CA VAL A 80 -3.48 -6.01 -5.11
C VAL A 80 -2.80 -4.91 -5.92
N VAL A 81 -2.03 -4.02 -5.28
CA VAL A 81 -1.29 -2.95 -5.97
C VAL A 81 -0.25 -3.54 -6.92
N ARG A 82 0.55 -4.52 -6.49
CA ARG A 82 1.54 -5.19 -7.36
C ARG A 82 0.90 -5.89 -8.55
N ARG A 83 -0.29 -6.47 -8.37
CA ARG A 83 -1.05 -7.09 -9.46
C ARG A 83 -1.52 -6.04 -10.45
N ALA A 84 -2.11 -4.94 -9.98
CA ALA A 84 -2.56 -3.85 -10.84
C ALA A 84 -1.41 -3.20 -11.63
N CYS A 85 -0.26 -2.99 -10.98
CA CYS A 85 0.95 -2.46 -11.63
C CYS A 85 1.46 -3.39 -12.73
N ARG A 86 1.45 -4.72 -12.53
CA ARG A 86 1.83 -5.70 -13.57
C ARG A 86 0.90 -5.61 -14.78
N ILE A 87 -0.41 -5.61 -14.54
CA ILE A 87 -1.41 -5.47 -15.62
C ILE A 87 -1.21 -4.14 -16.37
N ALA A 88 -0.91 -3.04 -15.67
CA ALA A 88 -0.65 -1.75 -16.31
C ALA A 88 0.67 -1.74 -17.12
N GLN A 89 1.70 -2.45 -16.67
CA GLN A 89 2.98 -2.57 -17.40
C GLN A 89 2.84 -3.35 -18.70
N ASP A 90 1.97 -4.36 -18.71
CA ASP A 90 1.67 -5.20 -19.88
C ASP A 90 0.78 -4.49 -20.93
N LEU A 91 0.32 -3.26 -20.64
CA LEU A 91 -0.48 -2.48 -21.57
C LEU A 91 0.38 -1.98 -22.76
N PRO A 92 -0.10 -2.14 -24.01
CA PRO A 92 0.60 -1.62 -25.19
C PRO A 92 0.83 -0.10 -25.10
N VAL A 93 1.96 0.36 -25.65
CA VAL A 93 2.44 1.74 -25.50
C VAL A 93 1.42 2.76 -25.99
N GLU A 94 0.68 2.40 -27.04
CA GLU A 94 -0.35 3.21 -27.69
C GLU A 94 -1.49 3.59 -26.72
N TYR A 95 -1.76 2.74 -25.73
CA TYR A 95 -2.89 2.91 -24.81
C TYR A 95 -2.48 3.40 -23.42
N ARG A 96 -1.17 3.57 -23.14
CA ARG A 96 -0.68 3.96 -21.81
C ARG A 96 -1.19 5.33 -21.37
N HIS A 97 -1.33 6.27 -22.29
CA HIS A 97 -1.87 7.59 -21.99
C HIS A 97 -3.32 7.55 -21.49
N GLU A 98 -4.14 6.61 -21.99
CA GLU A 98 -5.53 6.46 -21.56
C GLU A 98 -5.66 5.92 -20.14
N ALA A 99 -4.69 5.11 -19.69
CA ALA A 99 -4.63 4.57 -18.34
C ALA A 99 -3.82 5.45 -17.37
N ALA A 100 -3.09 6.46 -17.86
CA ALA A 100 -2.20 7.28 -17.04
C ALA A 100 -2.96 8.08 -15.97
N ASN A 101 -4.12 8.63 -16.31
CA ASN A 101 -4.94 9.40 -15.37
C ASN A 101 -5.50 8.53 -14.22
N ASP A 102 -5.90 7.30 -14.55
CA ASP A 102 -6.39 6.33 -13.55
C ASP A 102 -5.24 5.92 -12.60
N LEU A 103 -4.04 5.70 -13.15
CA LEU A 103 -2.83 5.40 -12.37
C LEU A 103 -2.42 6.57 -11.47
N GLU A 104 -2.42 7.79 -11.99
CA GLU A 104 -2.05 9.00 -11.25
C GLU A 104 -2.98 9.23 -10.05
N THR A 105 -4.28 9.03 -10.25
CA THR A 105 -5.27 9.12 -9.16
C THR A 105 -4.99 8.10 -8.06
N VAL A 106 -4.73 6.84 -8.44
CA VAL A 106 -4.42 5.77 -7.47
C VAL A 106 -3.12 6.05 -6.72
N LEU A 107 -2.08 6.55 -7.41
CA LEU A 107 -0.82 6.92 -6.76
C LEU A 107 -1.01 8.06 -5.75
N TYR A 108 -1.78 9.08 -6.11
CA TYR A 108 -2.14 10.15 -5.18
C TYR A 108 -2.86 9.61 -3.93
N ASP A 109 -3.82 8.71 -4.11
CA ASP A 109 -4.54 8.10 -2.99
C ASP A 109 -3.65 7.25 -2.09
N LEU A 110 -2.69 6.51 -2.66
CA LEU A 110 -1.71 5.73 -1.91
C LEU A 110 -0.74 6.63 -1.12
N ASP A 111 -0.34 7.77 -1.68
CA ASP A 111 0.48 8.76 -0.97
C ASP A 111 -0.26 9.35 0.23
N VAL A 112 -1.53 9.75 0.03
CA VAL A 112 -2.38 10.24 1.12
C VAL A 112 -2.55 9.17 2.20
N LEU A 113 -2.82 7.92 1.81
CA LEU A 113 -2.96 6.81 2.75
C LEU A 113 -1.67 6.57 3.54
N THR A 114 -0.50 6.70 2.90
CA THR A 114 0.81 6.57 3.55
C THR A 114 1.01 7.65 4.60
N VAL A 115 0.62 8.89 4.30
CA VAL A 115 0.64 9.99 5.28
C VAL A 115 -0.30 9.72 6.45
N ASP A 116 -1.52 9.25 6.19
CA ASP A 116 -2.50 8.92 7.24
C ASP A 116 -1.98 7.81 8.16
N LEU A 117 -1.41 6.74 7.58
CA LEU A 117 -0.85 5.60 8.30
C LEU A 117 0.35 6.01 9.17
N THR A 118 1.30 6.74 8.60
CA THR A 118 2.49 7.19 9.32
C THR A 118 2.16 8.20 10.42
N THR A 119 1.13 9.03 10.22
CA THR A 119 0.66 9.97 11.24
C THR A 119 0.05 9.26 12.45
N ARG A 120 -0.73 8.20 12.24
CA ARG A 120 -1.41 7.47 13.35
C ARG A 120 -0.53 6.42 14.00
N PHE A 121 0.22 5.65 13.23
CA PHE A 121 0.95 4.46 13.70
C PHE A 121 2.48 4.62 13.66
N GLY A 122 3.00 5.77 13.21
CA GLY A 122 4.43 6.04 13.16
C GLY A 122 5.19 5.01 12.32
N GLY A 123 6.31 4.50 12.85
CA GLY A 123 7.14 3.51 12.16
C GLY A 123 6.52 2.12 12.00
N LEU A 124 5.41 1.81 12.70
CA LEU A 124 4.70 0.53 12.54
C LEU A 124 3.97 0.44 11.20
N ALA A 125 3.60 1.58 10.61
CA ALA A 125 2.99 1.67 9.29
C ALA A 125 3.89 1.15 8.16
N LEU A 126 5.21 1.08 8.38
CA LEU A 126 6.19 0.67 7.37
C LEU A 126 6.53 -0.82 7.43
N ARG A 127 5.88 -1.58 8.33
CA ARG A 127 6.11 -3.01 8.51
C ARG A 127 4.84 -3.77 8.14
N PRO A 128 4.79 -4.41 6.96
CA PRO A 128 3.63 -5.21 6.54
C PRO A 128 3.26 -6.29 7.56
N GLU A 129 4.29 -6.90 8.16
CA GLU A 129 4.19 -7.95 9.20
C GLU A 129 3.61 -7.44 10.53
N ALA A 130 3.55 -6.11 10.74
CA ALA A 130 3.04 -5.53 11.99
C ALA A 130 1.50 -5.47 12.04
N SER A 131 0.83 -5.72 10.91
CA SER A 131 -0.64 -5.75 10.87
C SER A 131 -1.21 -6.83 11.79
N ASP A 132 -0.58 -8.00 11.86
CA ASP A 132 -1.02 -9.10 12.73
C ASP A 132 -0.68 -8.85 14.21
N ALA A 133 0.37 -8.07 14.48
CA ALA A 133 0.78 -7.72 15.84
C ALA A 133 -0.11 -6.66 16.49
N CYS A 134 -0.91 -5.93 15.70
CA CYS A 134 -1.79 -4.86 16.16
C CYS A 134 -3.26 -5.29 16.25
N ALA A 135 -3.57 -6.56 15.94
CA ALA A 135 -4.88 -7.12 16.20
C ALA A 135 -5.12 -7.19 17.71
N PRO A 136 -6.23 -6.66 18.25
CA PRO A 136 -6.60 -6.92 19.63
C PRO A 136 -6.69 -8.44 19.82
N PRO A 137 -6.21 -9.00 20.95
CA PRO A 137 -6.29 -10.43 21.17
C PRO A 137 -7.76 -10.85 21.02
N GLU A 138 -8.04 -11.68 20.02
CA GLU A 138 -9.33 -12.34 19.91
C GLU A 138 -9.48 -13.16 21.17
N VAL A 139 -10.30 -12.67 22.10
CA VAL A 139 -10.74 -13.46 23.25
C VAL A 139 -11.42 -14.67 22.62
N PRO A 140 -10.91 -15.89 22.78
CA PRO A 140 -11.63 -17.06 22.29
C PRO A 140 -13.00 -17.00 22.94
N LEU A 141 -14.04 -16.89 22.11
CA LEU A 141 -15.41 -17.17 22.50
C LEU A 141 -15.39 -18.59 23.01
N ALA A 142 -15.23 -18.73 24.32
CA ALA A 142 -15.45 -19.97 25.02
C ALA A 142 -16.89 -20.37 24.71
N ASP A 143 -17.00 -21.42 23.92
CA ASP A 143 -18.18 -22.25 23.80
C ASP A 143 -18.36 -22.93 25.16
N ASP A 144 -18.92 -22.20 26.12
CA ASP A 144 -19.37 -22.72 27.41
C ASP A 144 -20.86 -22.40 27.54
N GLY A 145 -21.65 -23.20 26.83
CA GLY A 145 -23.02 -23.43 27.21
C GLY A 145 -23.07 -24.27 28.49
N LEU A 146 -23.39 -23.64 29.63
CA LEU A 146 -24.36 -24.11 30.63
C LEU A 146 -24.27 -23.30 31.92
N LEU A 147 -25.32 -22.52 32.18
CA LEU A 147 -25.94 -22.24 33.48
C LEU A 147 -24.99 -21.96 34.67
N GLU A 148 -24.95 -20.70 35.13
CA GLU A 148 -25.42 -20.39 36.48
C GLU A 148 -25.66 -18.90 36.66
N ALA A 149 -26.82 -18.59 37.23
CA ALA A 149 -27.28 -17.27 37.56
C ALA A 149 -26.38 -16.63 38.62
N PHE A 150 -25.77 -15.49 38.30
CA PHE A 150 -25.25 -14.59 39.31
C PHE A 150 -25.95 -13.24 39.22
N SER A 151 -26.64 -12.97 40.33
CA SER A 151 -27.50 -11.86 40.66
C SER A 151 -27.09 -10.50 40.08
N ALA A 152 -28.09 -9.81 39.53
CA ALA A 152 -28.04 -8.38 39.30
C ALA A 152 -27.62 -7.62 40.57
N PRO A 153 -26.66 -6.68 40.49
CA PRO A 153 -26.47 -5.72 41.55
C PRO A 153 -27.58 -4.65 41.54
N ASP A 154 -28.12 -4.46 42.73
CA ASP A 154 -29.22 -3.61 43.20
C ASP A 154 -29.24 -2.16 42.62
N PRO A 155 -30.37 -1.68 42.04
CA PRO A 155 -30.50 -0.32 41.53
C PRO A 155 -30.92 0.67 42.63
N ALA A 156 -30.14 0.76 43.72
CA ALA A 156 -30.48 1.62 44.85
C ALA A 156 -29.25 2.26 45.51
N LEU A 157 -28.45 3.01 44.75
CA LEU A 157 -27.66 4.12 45.30
C LEU A 157 -27.75 5.35 44.40
N LEU A 158 -28.87 6.05 44.60
CA LEU A 158 -29.03 7.47 44.31
C LEU A 158 -27.96 8.27 45.06
N LEU A 159 -27.25 9.18 44.38
CA LEU A 159 -27.52 10.63 44.45
C LEU A 159 -26.53 11.43 43.57
N PRO A 160 -26.95 12.61 43.08
CA PRO A 160 -26.21 13.42 42.12
C PRO A 160 -25.21 14.35 42.83
N VAL A 161 -23.98 14.40 42.34
CA VAL A 161 -23.10 15.55 42.58
C VAL A 161 -23.34 16.53 41.45
N THR A 162 -24.29 17.42 41.67
CA THR A 162 -24.26 18.76 41.07
C THR A 162 -23.21 19.55 41.84
N ASP A 163 -22.22 20.12 41.16
CA ASP A 163 -21.94 21.56 41.14
C ASP A 163 -20.57 21.85 40.51
N GLY A 164 -20.51 22.95 39.74
CA GLY A 164 -19.25 23.70 39.58
C GLY A 164 -18.64 23.79 38.17
N GLY A 165 -19.05 24.82 37.42
CA GLY A 165 -18.15 25.61 36.56
C GLY A 165 -17.95 25.07 35.14
N GLU A 166 -18.64 25.61 34.14
CA GLU A 166 -18.31 26.87 33.47
C GLU A 166 -16.97 26.82 32.70
N GLY A 167 -17.10 26.66 31.37
CA GLY A 167 -16.04 26.97 30.40
C GLY A 167 -15.81 25.86 29.38
N PRO A 168 -16.08 26.06 28.08
CA PRO A 168 -15.51 25.20 27.05
C PRO A 168 -13.98 25.32 27.12
N PRO A 169 -13.21 24.24 26.91
CA PRO A 169 -11.76 24.33 26.90
C PRO A 169 -11.33 25.36 25.84
N ARG A 170 -10.56 26.36 26.28
CA ARG A 170 -9.92 27.32 25.37
C ARG A 170 -9.05 26.53 24.40
N SER A 171 -9.48 26.48 23.14
CA SER A 171 -8.69 26.02 22.00
C SER A 171 -7.36 26.79 21.97
N THR A 172 -6.29 26.13 22.38
CA THR A 172 -4.90 26.56 22.22
C THR A 172 -4.37 26.08 20.87
N ASP A 173 -5.13 26.31 19.80
CA ASP A 173 -4.68 26.03 18.45
C ASP A 173 -3.94 27.25 17.88
N PRO A 174 -2.60 27.21 17.73
CA PRO A 174 -1.83 28.29 17.12
C PRO A 174 -2.09 28.47 15.62
N TYR A 175 -2.88 27.57 14.99
CA TYR A 175 -3.24 27.60 13.57
C TYR A 175 -4.69 27.98 13.30
N ARG A 176 -5.44 28.47 14.30
CA ARG A 176 -6.81 28.96 14.10
C ARG A 176 -6.80 30.17 13.16
N ARG A 177 -6.90 29.89 11.86
CA ARG A 177 -6.98 30.89 10.80
C ARG A 177 -8.13 31.83 11.11
N GLN A 178 -7.82 33.13 11.18
CA GLN A 178 -8.84 34.17 11.30
C GLN A 178 -9.84 34.03 10.14
N PRO A 179 -11.16 34.15 10.40
CA PRO A 179 -12.11 34.27 9.30
C PRO A 179 -11.75 35.51 8.48
N LEU A 180 -11.48 35.31 7.19
CA LEU A 180 -11.24 36.36 6.22
C LEU A 180 -12.39 37.37 6.28
N ARG A 181 -12.13 38.56 6.86
CA ARG A 181 -13.03 39.70 6.77
C ARG A 181 -13.21 40.00 5.29
N ARG A 182 -14.41 39.74 4.76
CA ARG A 182 -14.79 40.21 3.43
C ARG A 182 -14.64 41.74 3.40
N PRO A 183 -13.98 42.33 2.39
CA PRO A 183 -14.05 43.77 2.21
C PRO A 183 -15.50 44.18 1.90
N PRO A 184 -15.92 45.39 2.31
CA PRO A 184 -17.24 45.89 1.96
C PRO A 184 -17.36 46.01 0.44
N VAL A 185 -18.45 45.49 -0.11
CA VAL A 185 -18.86 45.72 -1.49
C VAL A 185 -19.21 47.20 -1.58
N THR A 186 -18.35 48.01 -2.19
CA THR A 186 -18.75 49.32 -2.68
C THR A 186 -19.56 49.08 -3.95
N SER A 187 -20.88 49.11 -3.80
CA SER A 187 -21.78 49.38 -4.92
C SER A 187 -21.45 50.78 -5.43
N ASP A 188 -20.72 50.86 -6.55
CA ASP A 188 -20.70 52.08 -7.35
C ASP A 188 -21.71 51.85 -8.48
N GLU A 189 -22.90 52.38 -8.22
CA GLU A 189 -23.96 52.64 -9.17
C GLU A 189 -23.77 54.11 -9.60
N VAL A 190 -23.41 54.36 -10.86
CA VAL A 190 -23.87 55.45 -11.78
C VAL A 190 -23.12 55.32 -13.11
#